data_AF-A0A4Q2D1K6-F1
#
_entry.id   AF-A0A4Q2D1K6-F1
#
_cell.length_a   1.000
_cell.length_b   1.000
_cell.length_c   1.000
_cell.angle_alpha   90.00
_cell.angle_beta   90.00
_cell.angle_gamma   90.00
#
_symmetry.space_group_name_H-M   'P 1'
#
loop_
_entity.id
_entity.type
_entity.pdbx_description
1 polymer ?
#
loop_
_entity_poly.entity_id
_entity_poly.type
_entity_poly.pdbx_seq_one_letter_code
_entity_poly.pdbx_strand_id
1 'polypeptide(L)'
;MIEADPLFSADPSYGVKPLQQALRNGKLMTILHTNGVHHLPVYPCMCDKKIDVDIKLLHSWLYPASSKDPSTAFTFEALKFFHLIKVQTHMSTKNYSTLLRRLTNFIFPDETPDRQRELGRVWQQWNHLINLKLYGFGHVNRDRKPGRGDLALFCTACPQPNENLPENWKDDPDFWKYRRYLVADGNFVLNHLRSHGLNKDKSVFLADGAGYMTQKA
;
A
#
# COMPACT_ATOMS: atom_id res chain seq x y z
N MET A 1 -39.95 -5.70 -21.61
CA MET A 1 -38.88 -4.70 -21.83
C MET A 1 -37.95 -4.81 -20.64
N ILE A 2 -36.81 -5.47 -20.83
CA ILE A 2 -35.81 -5.65 -19.77
C ILE A 2 -35.05 -4.33 -19.70
N GLU A 3 -35.21 -3.60 -18.60
CA GLU A 3 -34.40 -2.42 -18.29
C GLU A 3 -32.93 -2.82 -18.29
N ALA A 4 -32.11 -2.07 -19.03
CA ALA A 4 -30.67 -2.27 -19.06
C ALA A 4 -30.11 -2.08 -17.64
N ASP A 5 -29.40 -3.10 -17.16
CA ASP A 5 -28.76 -3.13 -15.85
C ASP A 5 -27.71 -2.00 -15.75
N PRO A 6 -27.81 -1.08 -14.77
CA PRO A 6 -26.90 0.05 -14.61
C PRO A 6 -25.45 -0.36 -14.29
N LEU A 7 -25.19 -1.65 -14.04
CA LEU A 7 -23.83 -2.19 -13.94
C LEU A 7 -23.08 -2.23 -15.29
N PHE A 8 -23.77 -2.00 -16.41
CA PHE A 8 -23.20 -1.91 -17.75
C PHE A 8 -23.23 -0.49 -18.32
N SER A 9 -23.03 0.55 -17.49
CA SER A 9 -22.78 1.88 -18.04
C SER A 9 -21.47 1.80 -18.84
N ALA A 10 -21.62 1.67 -20.16
CA ALA A 10 -20.56 1.54 -21.12
C ALA A 10 -19.50 2.59 -20.82
N ASP A 11 -18.27 2.15 -20.59
CA ASP A 11 -17.10 3.01 -20.70
C ASP A 11 -17.16 3.67 -22.09
N PRO A 12 -17.51 4.96 -22.21
CA PRO A 12 -17.69 5.60 -23.51
C PRO A 12 -16.35 5.78 -24.23
N SER A 13 -15.23 5.46 -23.56
CA SER A 13 -13.91 5.57 -24.14
C SER A 13 -13.51 4.38 -25.00
N TYR A 14 -14.14 3.20 -24.92
CA TYR A 14 -13.76 2.00 -25.71
C TYR A 14 -12.23 1.73 -25.75
N GLY A 15 -11.50 1.97 -24.66
CA GLY A 15 -10.04 1.83 -24.66
C GLY A 15 -9.26 2.88 -25.45
N VAL A 16 -9.93 3.93 -25.97
CA VAL A 16 -9.31 5.09 -26.60
C VAL A 16 -8.57 5.89 -25.54
N LYS A 17 -7.24 5.80 -25.56
CA LYS A 17 -6.37 6.72 -24.83
C LYS A 17 -6.27 8.00 -25.65
N PRO A 18 -6.71 9.17 -25.14
CA PRO A 18 -6.53 10.41 -25.88
C PRO A 18 -5.04 10.62 -26.17
N LEU A 19 -4.72 10.96 -27.42
CA LEU A 19 -3.33 11.21 -27.82
C LEU A 19 -2.77 12.34 -26.94
N GLN A 20 -1.60 12.10 -26.31
CA GLN A 20 -0.93 13.05 -25.41
C GLN A 20 -0.77 14.44 -26.05
N GLN A 21 -0.64 14.49 -27.37
CA GLN A 21 -0.49 15.69 -28.19
C GLN A 21 -1.69 16.66 -28.11
N ALA A 22 -2.88 16.20 -27.74
CA ALA A 22 -4.08 17.05 -27.64
C ALA A 22 -4.15 17.89 -26.35
N LEU A 23 -3.29 17.62 -25.36
CA LEU A 23 -3.46 18.13 -24.00
C LEU A 23 -2.68 19.40 -23.66
N ARG A 24 -1.92 19.98 -24.61
CA ARG A 24 -1.04 21.16 -24.41
C ARG A 24 -0.14 21.00 -23.18
N ASN A 25 -0.51 21.63 -22.05
CA ASN A 25 0.24 21.62 -20.79
C ASN A 25 -0.27 20.52 -19.82
N GLY A 26 -1.37 19.85 -20.16
CA GLY A 26 -1.94 18.73 -19.43
C GLY A 26 -1.22 17.42 -19.75
N LYS A 27 -1.33 16.47 -18.82
CA LYS A 27 -0.78 15.14 -18.94
C LYS A 27 -1.90 14.12 -18.84
N LEU A 28 -1.96 13.18 -19.79
CA LEU A 28 -2.84 12.02 -19.63
C LEU A 28 -2.31 11.14 -18.51
N MET A 29 -3.14 10.91 -17.48
CA MET A 29 -2.80 10.06 -16.35
C MET A 29 -3.71 8.83 -16.30
N THR A 30 -3.12 7.70 -15.89
CA THR A 30 -3.86 6.49 -15.55
C THR A 30 -4.25 6.53 -14.08
N ILE A 31 -5.53 6.61 -13.77
CA ILE A 31 -6.05 6.67 -12.41
C ILE A 31 -6.80 5.38 -12.10
N LEU A 32 -6.37 4.67 -11.06
CA LEU A 32 -7.02 3.45 -10.62
C LEU A 32 -8.00 3.76 -9.49
N HIS A 33 -9.26 3.37 -9.70
CA HIS A 33 -10.35 3.49 -8.75
C HIS A 33 -10.96 2.11 -8.47
N THR A 34 -11.86 2.02 -7.50
CA THR A 34 -12.52 0.76 -7.11
C THR A 34 -13.35 0.14 -8.24
N ASN A 35 -13.80 0.96 -9.19
CA ASN A 35 -14.59 0.54 -10.35
C ASN A 35 -13.78 0.30 -11.64
N GLY A 36 -12.44 0.43 -11.61
CA GLY A 36 -11.62 0.20 -12.81
C GLY A 36 -10.47 1.17 -12.99
N VAL A 37 -9.97 1.24 -14.24
CA VAL A 37 -8.80 1.99 -14.68
C VAL A 37 -9.26 3.10 -15.61
N HIS A 38 -8.99 4.34 -15.23
CA HIS A 38 -9.43 5.54 -15.94
C HIS A 38 -8.27 6.26 -16.59
N HIS A 39 -8.49 6.80 -17.78
CA HIS A 39 -7.52 7.65 -18.48
C HIS A 39 -8.02 9.10 -18.46
N LEU A 40 -7.53 9.89 -17.51
CA LEU A 40 -8.00 11.27 -17.31
C LEU A 40 -6.91 12.29 -17.66
N PRO A 41 -7.24 13.37 -18.38
CA PRO A 41 -6.32 14.48 -18.57
C PRO A 41 -6.20 15.27 -17.26
N VAL A 42 -4.98 15.38 -16.74
CA VAL A 42 -4.67 16.13 -15.53
C VAL A 42 -3.89 17.37 -15.92
N TYR A 43 -4.42 18.54 -15.55
CA TYR A 43 -3.78 19.82 -15.80
C TYR A 43 -3.09 20.28 -14.52
N PRO A 44 -1.74 20.33 -14.49
CA PRO A 44 -1.04 20.85 -13.33
C PRO A 44 -1.39 22.33 -13.16
N CYS A 45 -1.58 22.74 -11.90
CA CYS A 45 -1.71 24.16 -11.58
C CYS A 45 -0.44 24.91 -12.01
N MET A 46 -0.64 25.98 -12.79
CA MET A 46 0.41 26.83 -13.40
C MET A 46 0.79 28.04 -12.54
N CYS A 47 0.29 28.15 -11.31
CA CYS A 47 0.63 29.25 -10.40
C CYS A 47 2.12 29.22 -10.01
N ASP A 48 2.70 30.39 -9.75
CA ASP A 48 4.13 30.58 -9.45
C ASP A 48 4.65 29.78 -8.23
N LYS A 49 3.75 29.34 -7.33
CA LYS A 49 4.12 28.48 -6.20
C LYS A 49 4.40 27.07 -6.70
N LYS A 50 5.70 26.77 -6.83
CA LYS A 50 6.27 25.49 -7.27
C LYS A 50 6.09 24.40 -6.19
N ILE A 51 4.87 23.91 -6.03
CA ILE A 51 4.61 22.64 -5.33
C ILE A 51 4.79 21.51 -6.35
N ASP A 52 5.52 20.47 -5.95
CA ASP A 52 5.76 19.29 -6.77
C ASP A 52 4.45 18.56 -7.12
N VAL A 53 4.43 17.90 -8.28
CA VAL A 53 3.21 17.30 -8.85
C VAL A 53 2.67 16.17 -7.99
N ASP A 54 3.55 15.37 -7.39
CA ASP A 54 3.19 14.28 -6.49
C ASP A 54 2.48 14.78 -5.23
N ILE A 55 2.93 15.90 -4.65
CA ILE A 55 2.26 16.55 -3.52
C ILE A 55 0.89 17.11 -3.92
N LYS A 56 0.78 17.73 -5.11
CA LYS A 56 -0.52 18.20 -5.63
C LYS A 56 -1.51 17.05 -5.78
N LEU A 57 -1.07 15.90 -6.29
CA LEU A 57 -1.91 14.70 -6.40
C LEU A 57 -2.38 14.23 -5.01
N LEU A 58 -1.49 14.19 -4.02
CA LEU A 58 -1.85 13.83 -2.64
C LEU A 58 -2.90 14.78 -2.05
N HIS A 59 -2.78 16.10 -2.29
CA HIS A 59 -3.81 17.07 -1.89
C HIS A 59 -5.15 16.85 -2.59
N SER A 60 -5.14 16.25 -3.78
CA SER A 60 -6.33 15.85 -4.53
C SER A 60 -6.80 14.41 -4.25
N TRP A 61 -6.36 13.79 -3.14
CA TRP A 61 -6.73 12.43 -2.74
C TRP A 61 -6.30 11.34 -3.74
N LEU A 62 -5.26 11.64 -4.54
CA LEU A 62 -4.64 10.74 -5.49
C LEU A 62 -3.25 10.37 -5.00
N TYR A 63 -3.02 9.11 -4.71
CA TYR A 63 -1.71 8.60 -4.34
C TYR A 63 -0.88 8.33 -5.60
N PRO A 64 0.20 9.07 -5.85
CA PRO A 64 0.99 8.92 -7.06
C PRO A 64 1.79 7.61 -7.03
N ALA A 65 1.86 6.92 -8.17
CA ALA A 65 2.67 5.71 -8.28
C ALA A 65 4.18 6.01 -8.22
N SER A 66 4.61 7.22 -8.60
CA SER A 66 6.00 7.68 -8.56
C SER A 66 6.08 9.13 -8.09
N SER A 67 7.18 9.51 -7.45
CA SER A 67 7.40 10.90 -7.01
C SER A 67 7.83 11.81 -8.16
N LYS A 68 8.68 11.30 -9.07
CA LYS A 68 9.14 12.04 -10.24
C LYS A 68 8.18 11.79 -11.40
N ASP A 69 7.64 12.89 -11.95
CA ASP A 69 6.75 12.92 -13.12
C ASP A 69 5.68 11.80 -13.14
N PRO A 70 4.76 11.76 -12.16
CA PRO A 70 3.75 10.71 -12.07
C PRO A 70 2.87 10.65 -13.32
N SER A 71 2.71 9.46 -13.89
CA SER A 71 1.75 9.17 -14.97
C SER A 71 0.62 8.25 -14.52
N THR A 72 0.75 7.67 -13.32
CA THR A 72 -0.21 6.75 -12.73
C THR A 72 -0.49 7.20 -11.31
N ALA A 73 -1.75 7.17 -10.89
CA ALA A 73 -2.15 7.44 -9.51
C ALA A 73 -3.27 6.49 -9.08
N PHE A 74 -3.42 6.32 -7.77
CA PHE A 74 -4.43 5.49 -7.14
C PHE A 74 -5.29 6.37 -6.26
N THR A 75 -6.61 6.24 -6.37
CA THR A 75 -7.51 6.87 -5.39
C THR A 75 -7.28 6.29 -4.00
N PHE A 76 -7.45 7.09 -2.96
CA PHE A 76 -7.31 6.59 -1.58
C PHE A 76 -8.36 5.50 -1.29
N GLU A 77 -9.54 5.60 -1.89
CA GLU A 77 -10.61 4.61 -1.86
C GLU A 77 -10.13 3.27 -2.41
N ALA A 78 -9.46 3.25 -3.57
CA ALA A 78 -8.91 2.02 -4.14
C ALA A 78 -7.87 1.36 -3.21
N LEU A 79 -7.01 2.16 -2.56
CA LEU A 79 -6.01 1.62 -1.63
C LEU A 79 -6.62 1.06 -0.34
N LYS A 80 -7.62 1.74 0.23
CA LYS A 80 -8.37 1.25 1.38
C LYS A 80 -9.14 -0.03 1.04
N PHE A 81 -9.81 -0.06 -0.10
CA PHE A 81 -10.57 -1.22 -0.55
C PHE A 81 -9.66 -2.41 -0.85
N PHE A 82 -8.52 -2.17 -1.50
CA PHE A 82 -7.53 -3.21 -1.75
C PHE A 82 -6.95 -3.76 -0.43
N HIS A 83 -6.68 -2.92 0.57
CA HIS A 83 -6.28 -3.36 1.91
C HIS A 83 -7.35 -4.27 2.54
N LEU A 84 -8.63 -3.89 2.50
CA LEU A 84 -9.72 -4.70 3.03
C LEU A 84 -9.84 -6.06 2.33
N ILE A 85 -9.80 -6.09 0.99
CA ILE A 85 -9.85 -7.32 0.21
C ILE A 85 -8.64 -8.22 0.52
N LYS A 86 -7.45 -7.63 0.66
CA LYS A 86 -6.23 -8.36 1.04
C LYS A 86 -6.38 -9.07 2.37
N VAL A 87 -6.97 -8.40 3.36
CA VAL A 87 -7.17 -8.95 4.71
C VAL A 87 -8.31 -9.97 4.73
N GLN A 88 -9.47 -9.62 4.16
CA GLN A 88 -10.69 -10.41 4.29
C GLN A 88 -10.72 -11.65 3.39
N THR A 89 -10.21 -11.53 2.15
CA THR A 89 -10.35 -12.59 1.14
C THR A 89 -9.01 -13.16 0.71
N HIS A 90 -7.90 -12.74 1.33
CA HIS A 90 -6.54 -13.13 0.97
C HIS A 90 -6.21 -12.96 -0.53
N MET A 91 -6.85 -12.00 -1.21
CA MET A 91 -6.68 -11.83 -2.65
C MET A 91 -5.24 -11.43 -2.98
N SER A 92 -4.65 -12.04 -4.02
CA SER A 92 -3.33 -11.64 -4.50
C SER A 92 -3.41 -10.25 -5.18
N THR A 93 -2.27 -9.54 -5.24
CA THR A 93 -2.19 -8.25 -5.95
C THR A 93 -2.49 -8.43 -7.44
N LYS A 94 -2.08 -9.56 -8.00
CA LYS A 94 -2.38 -9.97 -9.38
C LYS A 94 -3.89 -10.10 -9.59
N ASN A 95 -4.59 -10.82 -8.72
CA ASN A 95 -6.03 -11.05 -8.87
C ASN A 95 -6.82 -9.74 -8.76
N TYR A 96 -6.43 -8.84 -7.85
CA TYR A 96 -7.07 -7.53 -7.74
C TYR A 96 -6.78 -6.63 -8.97
N SER A 97 -5.55 -6.64 -9.51
CA SER A 97 -5.24 -5.95 -10.76
C SER A 97 -6.11 -6.49 -11.92
N THR A 98 -6.25 -7.83 -12.02
CA THR A 98 -7.13 -8.46 -13.01
C THR A 98 -8.59 -8.08 -12.82
N LEU A 99 -9.05 -7.98 -11.57
CA LEU A 99 -10.41 -7.51 -11.26
C LEU A 99 -10.63 -6.10 -11.81
N LEU A 100 -9.73 -5.15 -11.52
CA LEU A 100 -9.83 -3.79 -12.05
C LEU A 100 -9.83 -3.76 -13.59
N ARG A 101 -9.01 -4.59 -14.24
CA ARG A 101 -8.98 -4.71 -15.70
C ARG A 101 -10.31 -5.20 -16.26
N ARG A 102 -10.93 -6.20 -15.62
CA ARG A 102 -12.25 -6.72 -16.01
C ARG A 102 -13.39 -5.73 -15.76
N LEU A 103 -13.32 -4.97 -14.67
CA LEU A 103 -14.29 -3.89 -14.41
C LEU A 103 -14.17 -2.76 -15.45
N THR A 104 -12.98 -2.53 -16.00
CA THR A 104 -12.73 -1.52 -17.03
C THR A 104 -13.22 -2.00 -18.40
N ASN A 105 -12.74 -3.17 -18.84
CA ASN A 105 -13.15 -3.79 -20.08
C ASN A 105 -13.40 -5.28 -19.81
N PHE A 106 -14.67 -5.64 -19.70
CA PHE A 106 -15.06 -7.00 -19.40
C PHE A 106 -14.78 -7.96 -20.56
N ILE A 107 -14.96 -7.50 -21.81
CA ILE A 107 -14.83 -8.31 -23.02
C ILE A 107 -13.36 -8.57 -23.35
N PHE A 108 -12.54 -7.51 -23.28
CA PHE A 108 -11.09 -7.57 -23.54
C PHE A 108 -10.30 -6.98 -22.36
N PRO A 109 -10.24 -7.68 -21.21
CA PRO A 109 -9.48 -7.20 -20.04
C PRO A 109 -8.01 -6.99 -20.35
N ASP A 110 -7.50 -7.72 -21.36
CA ASP A 110 -6.10 -7.65 -21.74
C ASP A 110 -5.68 -6.35 -22.43
N GLU A 111 -6.63 -5.60 -22.99
CA GLU A 111 -6.41 -4.27 -23.56
C GLU A 111 -6.28 -3.19 -22.47
N THR A 112 -6.76 -3.47 -21.26
CA THR A 112 -6.63 -2.55 -20.12
C THR A 112 -5.19 -2.58 -19.59
N PRO A 113 -4.55 -1.41 -19.37
CA PRO A 113 -3.18 -1.35 -18.86
C PRO A 113 -2.97 -2.15 -17.57
N ASP A 114 -1.94 -3.00 -17.54
CA ASP A 114 -1.53 -3.67 -16.31
C ASP A 114 -0.71 -2.73 -15.43
N ARG A 115 -1.19 -2.49 -14.21
CA ARG A 115 -0.55 -1.66 -13.19
C ARG A 115 -0.32 -2.43 -11.88
N GLN A 116 -0.23 -3.76 -11.97
CA GLN A 116 -0.03 -4.63 -10.81
C GLN A 116 1.25 -4.27 -10.02
N ARG A 117 2.35 -3.96 -10.72
CA ARG A 117 3.64 -3.64 -10.07
C ARG A 117 3.54 -2.34 -9.28
N GLU A 118 2.94 -1.32 -9.90
CA GLU A 118 2.69 -0.03 -9.29
C GLU A 118 1.76 -0.16 -8.09
N LEU A 119 0.68 -0.94 -8.21
CA LEU A 119 -0.25 -1.22 -7.12
C LEU A 119 0.47 -1.86 -5.94
N GLY A 120 1.31 -2.87 -6.18
CA GLY A 120 2.06 -3.56 -5.12
C GLY A 120 2.98 -2.61 -4.35
N ARG A 121 3.72 -1.76 -5.07
CA ARG A 121 4.61 -0.75 -4.47
C ARG A 121 3.83 0.31 -3.70
N VAL A 122 2.79 0.88 -4.30
CA VAL A 122 1.97 1.91 -3.67
C VAL A 122 1.28 1.36 -2.42
N TRP A 123 0.77 0.14 -2.47
CA TRP A 123 0.14 -0.50 -1.31
C TRP A 123 1.14 -0.69 -0.15
N GLN A 124 2.39 -1.09 -0.44
CA GLN A 124 3.44 -1.19 0.59
C GLN A 124 3.72 0.18 1.26
N GLN A 125 3.87 1.23 0.45
CA GLN A 125 4.09 2.58 0.97
C GLN A 125 2.88 3.10 1.76
N TRP A 126 1.67 2.89 1.23
CA TRP A 126 0.42 3.26 1.87
C TRP A 126 0.29 2.61 3.25
N ASN A 127 0.46 1.29 3.35
CA ASN A 127 0.38 0.60 4.64
C ASN A 127 1.45 1.10 5.63
N HIS A 128 2.66 1.40 5.14
CA HIS A 128 3.69 1.98 5.99
C HIS A 128 3.26 3.34 6.55
N LEU A 129 2.73 4.24 5.71
CA LEU A 129 2.21 5.54 6.14
C LEU A 129 1.02 5.42 7.10
N ILE A 130 0.11 4.49 6.85
CA ILE A 130 -1.01 4.21 7.76
C ILE A 130 -0.51 3.71 9.12
N ASN A 131 0.50 2.84 9.15
CA ASN A 131 1.13 2.41 10.39
C ASN A 131 1.79 3.59 11.11
N LEU A 132 2.58 4.41 10.43
CA LEU A 132 3.18 5.61 11.04
C LEU A 132 2.11 6.49 11.69
N LYS A 133 1.02 6.75 10.97
CA LYS A 133 -0.12 7.53 11.48
C LYS A 133 -0.74 6.87 12.72
N LEU A 134 -0.96 5.56 12.70
CA LEU A 134 -1.57 4.82 13.81
C LEU A 134 -0.75 4.92 15.10
N TYR A 135 0.58 4.89 15.00
CA TYR A 135 1.49 5.03 16.14
C TYR A 135 1.88 6.50 16.44
N GLY A 136 1.22 7.48 15.82
CA GLY A 136 1.43 8.91 16.09
C GLY A 136 2.67 9.53 15.45
N PHE A 137 3.39 8.81 14.59
CA PHE A 137 4.50 9.34 13.81
C PHE A 137 3.98 10.29 12.72
N GLY A 138 4.58 11.48 12.63
CA GLY A 138 4.15 12.56 11.72
C GLY A 138 3.24 13.62 12.34
N HIS A 139 2.65 13.36 13.52
CA HIS A 139 1.85 14.35 14.27
C HIS A 139 2.67 15.05 15.38
N VAL A 140 3.21 14.27 16.33
CA VAL A 140 3.85 14.81 17.55
C VAL A 140 5.31 15.20 17.33
N ASN A 141 6.02 14.48 16.45
CA ASN A 141 7.40 14.76 16.08
C ASN A 141 7.60 14.44 14.60
N ARG A 142 7.48 15.44 13.72
CA ARG A 142 7.55 15.26 12.26
C ARG A 142 8.85 14.60 11.80
N ASP A 143 9.94 14.81 12.54
CA ASP A 143 11.27 14.32 12.18
C ASP A 143 11.68 13.02 12.90
N ARG A 144 10.89 12.58 13.90
CA ARG A 144 11.22 11.35 14.63
C ARG A 144 10.92 10.15 13.75
N LYS A 145 11.96 9.36 13.47
CA LYS A 145 11.81 8.06 12.83
C LYS A 145 11.48 6.99 13.88
N PRO A 146 10.67 5.97 13.54
CA PRO A 146 10.42 4.85 14.43
C PRO A 146 11.71 4.11 14.79
N GLY A 147 11.94 3.90 16.08
CA GLY A 147 12.97 3.05 16.63
C GLY A 147 12.56 1.59 16.71
N ARG A 148 13.36 0.78 17.40
CA ARG A 148 13.14 -0.67 17.52
C ARG A 148 11.81 -0.97 18.21
N GLY A 149 10.91 -1.66 17.52
CA GLY A 149 9.60 -2.06 18.05
C GLY A 149 8.58 -0.92 18.19
N ASP A 150 8.90 0.32 17.80
CA ASP A 150 8.01 1.49 17.92
C ASP A 150 6.70 1.37 17.12
N LEU A 151 6.67 0.49 16.09
CA LEU A 151 5.50 0.19 15.25
C LEU A 151 4.92 -1.20 15.53
N ALA A 152 5.28 -1.83 16.65
CA ALA A 152 4.68 -3.09 17.10
C ALA A 152 3.60 -2.81 18.15
N LEU A 153 2.46 -3.51 18.08
CA LEU A 153 1.46 -3.38 19.14
C LEU A 153 2.03 -3.99 20.41
N PHE A 154 1.89 -3.27 21.52
CA PHE A 154 2.23 -3.78 22.83
C PHE A 154 1.33 -4.96 23.18
N CYS A 155 1.95 -6.14 23.36
CA CYS A 155 1.26 -7.37 23.73
C CYS A 155 1.30 -7.54 25.25
N THR A 156 0.18 -7.25 25.92
CA THR A 156 0.01 -7.42 27.38
C THR A 156 -0.02 -8.88 27.81
N ALA A 157 -0.39 -9.79 26.91
CA ALA A 157 -0.41 -11.23 27.17
C ALA A 157 0.99 -11.87 27.06
N CYS A 158 1.91 -11.23 26.33
CA CYS A 158 3.26 -11.74 26.16
C CYS A 158 4.07 -11.49 27.45
N PRO A 159 5.03 -12.36 27.81
CA PRO A 159 5.95 -12.11 28.92
C PRO A 159 6.70 -10.77 28.76
N GLN A 160 6.42 -9.81 29.65
CA GLN A 160 6.99 -8.46 29.69
C GLN A 160 7.68 -8.22 31.05
N PRO A 161 9.02 -8.20 31.10
CA PRO A 161 9.76 -7.85 32.30
C PRO A 161 9.31 -6.49 32.85
N ASN A 162 9.14 -6.41 34.18
CA ASN A 162 8.70 -5.22 34.93
C ASN A 162 7.24 -4.79 34.71
N GLU A 163 6.46 -5.51 33.89
CA GLU A 163 5.05 -5.18 33.62
C GLU A 163 4.11 -6.28 34.14
N ASN A 164 4.28 -7.52 33.68
CA ASN A 164 3.39 -8.65 33.99
C ASN A 164 4.13 -9.90 34.47
N LEU A 165 5.43 -9.80 34.73
CA LEU A 165 6.25 -10.87 35.28
C LEU A 165 6.57 -10.61 36.76
N PRO A 166 6.55 -11.64 37.63
CA PRO A 166 7.02 -11.50 39.02
C PRO A 166 8.46 -11.02 39.08
N GLU A 167 8.88 -10.27 40.11
CA GLU A 167 10.25 -9.72 40.19
C GLU A 167 11.34 -10.80 40.09
N ASN A 168 11.09 -11.96 40.70
CA ASN A 168 11.99 -13.12 40.71
C ASN A 168 11.79 -14.07 39.52
N TRP A 169 11.13 -13.65 38.43
CA TRP A 169 10.82 -14.52 37.28
C TRP A 169 12.08 -15.16 36.63
N LYS A 170 13.25 -14.53 36.80
CA LYS A 170 14.54 -15.03 36.28
C LYS A 170 15.09 -16.20 37.09
N ASP A 171 14.78 -16.26 38.38
CA ASP A 171 15.27 -17.26 39.32
C ASP A 171 14.26 -18.41 39.52
N ASP A 172 13.10 -18.32 38.86
CA ASP A 172 12.05 -19.32 38.91
C ASP A 172 12.53 -20.63 38.23
N PRO A 173 12.50 -21.77 38.94
CA PRO A 173 12.89 -23.06 38.35
C PRO A 173 12.02 -23.44 37.14
N ASP A 174 10.78 -22.94 37.07
CA ASP A 174 9.86 -23.10 35.94
C ASP A 174 9.96 -21.94 34.93
N PHE A 175 11.18 -21.47 34.61
CA PHE A 175 11.42 -20.35 33.68
C PHE A 175 10.72 -20.50 32.31
N TRP A 176 10.42 -21.74 31.90
CA TRP A 176 9.77 -22.08 30.64
C TRP A 176 8.40 -21.41 30.49
N LYS A 177 7.68 -21.12 31.59
CA LYS A 177 6.37 -20.45 31.57
C LYS A 177 6.43 -18.99 31.09
N TYR A 178 7.61 -18.38 31.16
CA TYR A 178 7.85 -17.00 30.73
C TYR A 178 8.44 -16.90 29.31
N ARG A 179 8.49 -18.01 28.58
CA ARG A 179 9.00 -18.03 27.21
C ARG A 179 7.98 -17.45 26.24
N ARG A 180 8.44 -16.57 25.35
CA ARG A 180 7.63 -16.11 24.22
C ARG A 180 7.54 -17.22 23.17
N TYR A 181 6.34 -17.73 22.94
CA TYR A 181 6.07 -18.62 21.82
C TYR A 181 5.78 -17.78 20.57
N LEU A 182 6.73 -17.78 19.64
CA LEU A 182 6.49 -17.25 18.31
C LEU A 182 5.83 -18.35 17.49
N VAL A 183 4.49 -18.37 17.52
CA VAL A 183 3.73 -19.27 16.65
C VAL A 183 3.74 -18.67 15.25
N ALA A 184 4.61 -19.19 14.39
CA ALA A 184 4.41 -19.08 12.95
C ALA A 184 3.30 -20.08 12.60
N ASP A 185 2.14 -19.60 12.15
CA ASP A 185 1.12 -20.52 11.69
C ASP A 185 1.65 -21.34 10.50
N GLY A 186 1.13 -22.55 10.31
CA GLY A 186 1.46 -23.40 9.16
C GLY A 186 1.00 -22.82 7.82
N ASN A 187 0.39 -21.64 7.83
CA ASN A 187 0.05 -20.87 6.65
C ASN A 187 1.17 -19.87 6.40
N PHE A 188 2.36 -20.40 6.08
CA PHE A 188 3.66 -19.74 5.84
C PHE A 188 3.62 -18.41 5.06
N VAL A 189 3.01 -17.37 5.61
CA VAL A 189 3.06 -16.01 5.10
C VAL A 189 3.77 -15.12 6.12
N LEU A 190 4.63 -15.71 6.95
CA LEU A 190 5.80 -14.99 7.44
C LEU A 190 6.83 -14.91 6.29
N ASN A 191 6.46 -14.20 5.23
CA ASN A 191 7.31 -13.94 4.09
C ASN A 191 8.41 -12.95 4.52
N HIS A 192 9.37 -13.44 5.31
CA HIS A 192 10.74 -12.98 5.20
C HIS A 192 11.21 -13.35 3.80
N LEU A 193 10.80 -12.56 2.81
CA LEU A 193 11.46 -12.55 1.53
C LEU A 193 12.87 -12.06 1.84
N ARG A 194 13.77 -13.01 2.11
CA ARG A 194 15.20 -12.77 1.90
C ARG A 194 15.26 -12.14 0.53
N SER A 195 15.82 -10.94 0.45
CA SER A 195 16.09 -10.28 -0.81
C SER A 195 17.01 -11.20 -1.62
N HIS A 196 16.43 -12.06 -2.46
CA HIS A 196 17.14 -12.95 -3.36
C HIS A 196 17.39 -12.20 -4.66
N GLY A 197 18.66 -12.14 -5.10
CA GLY A 197 19.06 -11.55 -6.39
C GLY A 197 20.27 -10.61 -6.31
N LEU A 198 20.76 -10.20 -7.49
CA LEU A 198 21.95 -9.36 -7.73
C LEU A 198 21.92 -7.95 -7.11
N ASN A 199 20.82 -7.56 -6.46
CA ASN A 199 20.58 -6.20 -5.94
C ASN A 199 20.22 -6.20 -4.45
N LYS A 200 20.75 -7.16 -3.67
CA LYS A 200 20.57 -7.24 -2.21
C LYS A 200 20.86 -5.89 -1.53
N ASP A 201 21.89 -5.20 -2.00
CA ASP A 201 22.36 -3.91 -1.47
C ASP A 201 21.48 -2.71 -1.88
N LYS A 202 20.54 -2.92 -2.81
CA LYS A 202 19.59 -1.88 -3.28
C LYS A 202 18.17 -2.08 -2.74
N SER A 203 17.97 -3.07 -1.86
CA SER A 203 16.66 -3.32 -1.27
C SER A 203 16.32 -2.23 -0.25
N VAL A 204 15.14 -1.62 -0.38
CA VAL A 204 14.67 -0.57 0.53
C VAL A 204 13.71 -1.18 1.55
N PHE A 205 14.05 -1.07 2.83
CA PHE A 205 13.21 -1.51 3.94
C PHE A 205 12.44 -0.31 4.51
N LEU A 206 11.11 -0.41 4.57
CA LEU A 206 10.28 0.68 5.08
C LEU A 206 10.22 0.70 6.63
N ALA A 207 10.37 -0.44 7.30
CA ALA A 207 10.23 -0.56 8.75
C ALA A 207 11.26 -1.53 9.35
N ASP A 208 12.54 -1.36 9.01
CA ASP A 208 13.62 -2.25 9.45
C ASP A 208 13.79 -2.22 10.97
N GLY A 209 13.40 -3.30 11.64
CA GLY A 209 13.42 -3.39 13.11
C GLY A 209 12.33 -2.63 13.85
N ALA A 210 11.55 -1.81 13.16
CA ALA A 210 10.56 -0.94 13.80
C ALA A 210 9.26 -1.65 14.17
N GLY A 211 8.93 -2.75 13.48
CA GLY A 211 7.75 -3.57 13.79
C GLY A 211 8.07 -4.75 14.70
N TYR A 212 7.36 -5.86 14.50
CA TYR A 212 7.55 -7.11 15.26
C TYR A 212 8.87 -7.84 14.95
N MET A 213 9.51 -7.50 13.82
CA MET A 213 10.76 -8.13 13.38
C MET A 213 11.95 -7.30 13.83
N THR A 214 13.07 -7.97 14.14
CA THR A 214 14.34 -7.30 14.47
C THR A 214 14.98 -6.68 13.23
N GLN A 215 15.89 -5.73 13.44
CA GLN A 215 16.73 -5.22 12.36
C GLN A 215 17.52 -6.37 11.74
N LYS A 216 17.80 -6.25 10.44
CA LYS A 216 18.71 -7.19 9.77
C LYS A 216 20.11 -7.04 10.37
N ALA A 217 20.71 -8.16 10.76
CA ALA A 217 22.11 -8.25 11.16
C ALA A 217 23.06 -8.13 9.96
#